data_AF-A0A6I0EYJ9-F1
#
_entry.id   AF-A0A6I0EYJ9-F1
#
_cell.length_a   1.000
_cell.length_b   1.000
_cell.length_c   1.000
_cell.angle_alpha   90.00
_cell.angle_beta   90.00
_cell.angle_gamma   90.00
#
_symmetry.space_group_name_H-M   'P 1'
#
loop_
_entity.id
_entity.type
_entity.pdbx_description
1 polymer ?
#
loop_
_entity_poly.entity_id
_entity_poly.type
_entity_poly.pdbx_seq_one_letter_code
_entity_poly.pdbx_strand_id
1 'polypeptide(L)'
;MLRLSFETRTMNRKRWTTRGRRGFSLVETSAAVMIGGMCLAATTSTVYLVTTGGDRTIARSDANNHLSLTLQRLHDEIGMATSITELTSRSITLSCPDITGDAVADTVRYSWSGTSGYPLVRALNGASLNVLESCNHFALSALLENPVEEITTPTTDVIVMAYHDGYPLAYTARSINISTTTWYGQTFTPSYTDAVSYTVSSVFLYVRRSTGGTPSGEFKVSLQRVASGTVNPSGTVLQEVVVRATDLPTAWGWVEFKFGNVTLNNNESAAVVCRGTAAYTGEVAYNDTVSIDWNDGQQRMRYTTNSGTNWYPTLFQQTKDLRFYAYGFFTLSGSTGTGKYESGTIGSVHVHLERPYNGETLVTDTAVNLLSRPLLSGMSVDDMPLR
;
A
#
# COMPACT_ATOMS: atom_id res chain seq x y z
N MET A 1 -56.65 -24.76 44.11
CA MET A 1 -57.83 -24.85 44.99
C MET A 1 -57.75 -23.70 45.99
N LEU A 2 -58.28 -22.52 45.64
CA LEU A 2 -58.23 -21.30 46.47
C LEU A 2 -59.67 -20.86 46.75
N ARG A 3 -60.01 -20.81 48.04
CA ARG A 3 -61.37 -20.62 48.57
C ARG A 3 -61.58 -19.13 48.86
N LEU A 4 -62.35 -18.42 48.03
CA LEU A 4 -62.77 -17.04 48.25
C LEU A 4 -64.00 -17.03 49.16
N SER A 5 -63.89 -16.46 50.36
CA SER A 5 -65.02 -16.23 51.27
C SER A 5 -65.71 -14.92 50.93
N PHE A 6 -66.98 -14.99 50.56
CA PHE A 6 -67.86 -13.83 50.42
C PHE A 6 -68.40 -13.44 51.81
N GLU A 7 -68.05 -12.23 52.27
CA GLU A 7 -68.61 -11.62 53.47
C GLU A 7 -69.84 -10.77 53.09
N THR A 8 -71.02 -11.24 53.49
CA THR A 8 -72.31 -10.59 53.20
C THR A 8 -72.52 -9.43 54.17
N ARG A 9 -72.14 -8.22 53.76
CA ARG A 9 -72.31 -7.00 54.57
C ARG A 9 -73.76 -6.52 54.49
N THR A 10 -74.48 -6.59 55.60
CA THR A 10 -75.88 -6.15 55.75
C THR A 10 -76.00 -4.64 55.54
N MET A 11 -76.74 -4.25 54.49
CA MET A 11 -77.07 -2.85 54.19
C MET A 11 -78.07 -2.30 55.22
N ASN A 12 -77.57 -1.49 56.13
CA ASN A 12 -78.37 -0.73 57.08
C ASN A 12 -78.97 0.51 56.37
N ARG A 13 -80.26 0.45 56.01
CA ARG A 13 -81.00 1.57 55.39
C ARG A 13 -81.21 2.70 56.40
N LYS A 14 -80.27 3.64 56.48
CA LYS A 14 -80.47 4.93 57.15
C LYS A 14 -81.53 5.74 56.39
N ARG A 15 -82.67 5.99 57.04
CA ARG A 15 -83.69 6.94 56.62
C ARG A 15 -83.11 8.35 56.64
N TRP A 16 -82.97 8.95 55.47
CA TRP A 16 -82.57 10.35 55.32
C TRP A 16 -83.78 11.24 55.58
N THR A 17 -83.71 12.05 56.62
CA THR A 17 -84.66 13.13 56.89
C THR A 17 -84.31 14.32 56.00
N THR A 18 -85.26 14.74 55.16
CA THR A 18 -85.12 15.90 54.26
C THR A 18 -85.19 17.20 55.05
N ARG A 19 -84.05 17.65 55.59
CA ARG A 19 -83.88 19.05 56.03
C ARG A 19 -83.90 19.96 54.80
N GLY A 20 -84.72 21.01 54.85
CA GLY A 20 -84.82 22.03 53.82
C GLY A 20 -83.44 22.57 53.45
N ARG A 21 -83.05 22.40 52.18
CA ARG A 21 -81.78 22.88 51.64
C ARG A 21 -81.81 24.41 51.59
N ARG A 22 -80.93 25.05 52.36
CA ARG A 22 -80.60 26.46 52.15
C ARG A 22 -79.84 26.54 50.83
N GLY A 23 -80.28 27.41 49.92
CA GLY A 23 -79.57 27.66 48.67
C GLY A 23 -78.15 28.16 48.95
N PHE A 24 -77.20 27.79 48.09
CA PHE A 24 -75.82 28.27 48.19
C PHE A 24 -75.77 29.79 48.07
N SER A 25 -74.88 30.41 48.84
CA SER A 25 -74.58 31.83 48.62
C SER A 25 -73.84 32.00 47.29
N LEU A 26 -74.03 33.15 46.64
CA LEU A 26 -73.37 33.46 45.37
C LEU A 26 -71.83 33.41 45.49
N VAL A 27 -71.31 33.79 46.66
CA VAL A 27 -69.89 33.69 47.01
C VAL A 27 -69.42 32.24 47.05
N GLU A 28 -70.16 31.32 47.69
CA GLU A 28 -69.81 29.89 47.68
C GLU A 28 -69.82 29.29 46.28
N THR A 29 -70.79 29.63 45.43
CA THR A 29 -70.80 29.15 44.05
C THR A 29 -69.62 29.67 43.26
N SER A 30 -69.21 30.93 43.45
CA SER A 30 -68.05 31.51 42.77
C SER A 30 -66.74 30.84 43.20
N ALA A 31 -66.57 30.58 44.50
CA ALA A 31 -65.40 29.88 45.02
C ALA A 31 -65.33 28.43 44.52
N ALA A 32 -66.47 27.73 44.49
CA ALA A 32 -66.55 26.38 43.97
C ALA A 32 -66.18 26.31 42.48
N VAL A 33 -66.65 27.28 41.67
CA VAL A 33 -66.31 27.36 40.24
C VAL A 33 -64.82 27.66 40.04
N MET A 34 -64.23 28.56 40.83
CA MET A 34 -62.79 28.84 40.75
C MET A 34 -61.95 27.60 41.07
N ILE A 35 -62.24 26.92 42.19
CA ILE A 35 -61.52 25.71 42.59
C ILE A 35 -61.69 24.61 41.53
N GLY A 36 -62.91 24.43 41.03
CA GLY A 36 -63.19 23.47 39.95
C GLY A 36 -62.39 23.79 38.68
N GLY A 37 -62.32 25.06 38.29
CA GLY A 37 -61.53 25.52 37.15
C GLY A 37 -60.03 25.28 37.34
N MET A 38 -59.48 25.56 38.52
CA MET A 38 -58.08 25.28 38.84
C MET A 38 -57.76 23.78 38.78
N CYS A 39 -58.63 22.93 39.34
CA CYS A 39 -58.47 21.49 39.27
C CYS A 39 -58.50 20.98 37.83
N LEU A 40 -59.44 21.46 37.01
CA LEU A 40 -59.51 21.09 35.59
C LEU A 40 -58.24 21.52 34.83
N ALA A 41 -57.81 22.77 34.99
CA ALA A 41 -56.58 23.27 34.37
C ALA A 41 -55.34 22.46 34.77
N ALA A 42 -55.22 22.10 36.06
CA ALA A 42 -54.14 21.26 36.55
C ALA A 42 -54.17 19.86 35.90
N THR A 43 -55.34 19.22 35.82
CA THR A 43 -55.49 17.91 35.17
C THR A 43 -55.23 17.96 33.66
N THR A 44 -55.63 19.02 32.98
CA THR A 44 -55.34 19.19 31.55
C THR A 44 -53.83 19.35 31.33
N SER A 45 -53.15 20.12 32.19
CA SER A 45 -51.70 20.28 32.11
C SER A 45 -50.95 18.97 32.38
N THR A 46 -51.37 18.15 33.34
CA THR A 46 -50.70 16.87 33.63
C THR A 46 -50.92 15.88 32.49
N VAL A 47 -52.12 15.80 31.93
CA VAL A 47 -52.39 14.95 30.74
C VAL A 47 -51.51 15.40 29.57
N TYR A 48 -51.40 16.70 29.31
CA TYR A 48 -50.53 17.22 28.26
C TYR A 48 -49.05 16.86 28.46
N LEU A 49 -48.53 16.96 29.68
CA LEU A 49 -47.15 16.57 29.99
C LEU A 49 -46.94 15.06 29.85
N VAL A 50 -47.92 14.24 30.25
CA VAL A 50 -47.84 12.78 30.12
C VAL A 50 -47.91 12.34 28.66
N THR A 51 -48.80 12.93 27.84
CA THR A 51 -48.89 12.59 26.42
C THR A 51 -47.65 13.03 25.65
N THR A 52 -47.22 14.28 25.83
CA THR A 52 -46.00 14.78 25.16
C THR A 52 -44.73 14.09 25.67
N GLY A 53 -44.67 13.72 26.95
CA GLY A 53 -43.58 12.93 27.51
C GLY A 53 -43.58 11.48 26.99
N GLY A 54 -44.76 10.89 26.85
CA GLY A 54 -44.96 9.56 26.26
C GLY A 54 -44.48 9.49 24.82
N ASP A 55 -44.91 10.44 23.98
CA ASP A 55 -44.51 10.51 22.56
C ASP A 55 -43.00 10.68 22.41
N ARG A 56 -42.37 11.53 23.24
CA ARG A 56 -40.90 11.68 23.28
C ARG A 56 -40.19 10.39 23.70
N THR A 57 -40.74 9.67 24.68
CA THR A 57 -40.14 8.41 25.14
C THR A 57 -40.23 7.32 24.08
N ILE A 58 -41.38 7.21 23.39
CA ILE A 58 -41.57 6.28 22.27
C ILE A 58 -40.61 6.61 21.14
N ALA A 59 -40.58 7.87 20.70
CA ALA A 59 -39.69 8.30 19.61
C ALA A 59 -38.20 8.09 19.94
N ARG A 60 -37.79 8.28 21.21
CA ARG A 60 -36.41 8.00 21.65
C ARG A 60 -36.12 6.51 21.64
N SER A 61 -37.07 5.70 22.11
CA SER A 61 -36.96 4.25 22.08
C SER A 61 -36.82 3.73 20.66
N ASP A 62 -37.63 4.24 19.73
CA ASP A 62 -37.56 3.88 18.30
C ASP A 62 -36.22 4.32 17.69
N ALA A 63 -35.73 5.51 18.05
CA ALA A 63 -34.44 6.00 17.58
C ALA A 63 -33.26 5.13 18.06
N ASN A 64 -33.30 4.71 19.33
CA ASN A 64 -32.34 3.76 19.92
C ASN A 64 -32.43 2.38 19.27
N ASN A 65 -33.65 1.86 19.07
CA ASN A 65 -33.85 0.55 18.45
C ASN A 65 -33.28 0.50 17.02
N HIS A 66 -33.51 1.54 16.21
CA HIS A 66 -32.89 1.66 14.87
C HIS A 66 -31.35 1.70 14.93
N LEU A 67 -30.78 2.44 15.88
CA LEU A 67 -29.32 2.51 16.07
C LEU A 67 -28.76 1.13 16.46
N SER A 68 -29.38 0.46 17.43
CA SER A 68 -28.97 -0.88 17.88
C SER A 68 -29.08 -1.92 16.78
N LEU A 69 -30.16 -1.92 15.98
CA LEU A 69 -30.32 -2.84 14.85
C LEU A 69 -29.26 -2.61 13.77
N THR A 70 -28.93 -1.33 13.50
CA THR A 70 -27.87 -0.98 12.53
C THR A 70 -26.51 -1.49 13.01
N LEU A 71 -26.19 -1.27 14.29
CA LEU A 71 -24.94 -1.71 14.89
C LEU A 71 -24.83 -3.24 14.92
N GLN A 72 -25.91 -3.93 15.31
CA GLN A 72 -25.94 -5.39 15.34
C GLN A 72 -25.70 -5.98 13.95
N ARG A 73 -26.36 -5.43 12.91
CA ARG A 73 -26.14 -5.89 11.53
C ARG A 73 -24.69 -5.68 11.09
N LEU A 74 -24.14 -4.50 11.34
CA LEU A 74 -22.75 -4.19 11.00
C LEU A 74 -21.78 -5.11 11.78
N HIS A 75 -22.06 -5.37 13.05
CA HIS A 75 -21.29 -6.30 13.88
C HIS A 75 -21.31 -7.72 13.30
N ASP A 76 -22.48 -8.25 12.97
CA ASP A 76 -22.63 -9.60 12.42
C ASP A 76 -21.92 -9.74 11.08
N GLU A 77 -22.05 -8.75 10.20
CA GLU A 77 -21.42 -8.75 8.88
C GLU A 77 -19.89 -8.62 8.96
N ILE A 78 -19.35 -7.78 9.85
CA ILE A 78 -17.90 -7.72 10.11
C ILE A 78 -17.40 -9.04 10.70
N GLY A 79 -18.14 -9.64 11.64
CA GLY A 79 -17.75 -10.90 12.29
C GLY A 79 -17.70 -12.08 11.31
N MET A 80 -18.51 -12.06 10.26
CA MET A 80 -18.58 -13.10 9.23
C MET A 80 -17.71 -12.81 7.98
N ALA A 81 -17.15 -11.61 7.85
CA ALA A 81 -16.38 -11.22 6.66
C ALA A 81 -15.19 -12.17 6.42
N THR A 82 -15.00 -12.63 5.18
CA THR A 82 -13.87 -13.48 4.76
C THR A 82 -12.71 -12.66 4.22
N SER A 83 -12.97 -11.47 3.70
CA SER A 83 -11.95 -10.51 3.30
C SER A 83 -12.46 -9.07 3.46
N ILE A 84 -11.53 -8.12 3.60
CA ILE A 84 -11.81 -6.68 3.63
C ILE A 84 -11.03 -6.07 2.49
N THR A 85 -11.72 -5.36 1.59
CA THR A 85 -11.11 -4.75 0.38
C THR A 85 -11.03 -3.23 0.46
N GLU A 86 -11.76 -2.62 1.40
CA GLU A 86 -11.69 -1.19 1.72
C GLU A 86 -11.90 -1.03 3.22
N LEU A 87 -11.02 -0.27 3.89
CA LEU A 87 -11.23 0.19 5.26
C LEU A 87 -10.68 1.61 5.41
N THR A 88 -11.59 2.57 5.52
CA THR A 88 -11.27 3.95 5.87
C THR A 88 -11.96 4.30 7.18
N SER A 89 -11.71 5.50 7.73
CA SER A 89 -12.44 5.95 8.91
C SER A 89 -13.95 6.08 8.69
N ARG A 90 -14.45 6.10 7.43
CA ARG A 90 -15.86 6.35 7.10
C ARG A 90 -16.49 5.31 6.17
N SER A 91 -15.72 4.32 5.75
CA SER A 91 -16.19 3.26 4.86
C SER A 91 -15.51 1.94 5.15
N ILE A 92 -16.24 0.86 4.93
CA ILE A 92 -15.71 -0.50 4.97
C ILE A 92 -16.38 -1.34 3.90
N THR A 93 -15.60 -2.06 3.10
CA THR A 93 -16.08 -3.02 2.11
C THR A 93 -15.61 -4.42 2.51
N LEU A 94 -16.59 -5.29 2.70
CA LEU A 94 -16.46 -6.66 3.18
C LEU A 94 -16.83 -7.61 2.05
N SER A 95 -16.05 -8.67 1.87
CA SER A 95 -16.55 -9.90 1.26
C SER A 95 -17.08 -10.78 2.38
N CYS A 96 -18.34 -11.17 2.29
CA CYS A 96 -18.97 -12.09 3.20
C CYS A 96 -19.22 -13.43 2.49
N PRO A 97 -19.46 -14.52 3.23
CA PRO A 97 -20.13 -15.70 2.67
C PRO A 97 -21.48 -15.31 2.07
N ASP A 98 -22.14 -16.29 1.45
CA ASP A 98 -23.49 -16.11 0.92
C ASP A 98 -24.49 -15.76 2.04
N ILE A 99 -24.86 -14.47 2.14
CA ILE A 99 -25.87 -13.91 3.05
C ILE A 99 -27.26 -13.99 2.38
N THR A 100 -27.32 -13.87 1.05
CA THR A 100 -28.59 -13.83 0.30
C THR A 100 -29.20 -15.20 0.01
N GLY A 101 -28.44 -16.27 0.15
CA GLY A 101 -28.84 -17.66 -0.12
C GLY A 101 -28.75 -18.06 -1.59
N ASP A 102 -27.97 -17.35 -2.42
CA ASP A 102 -27.83 -17.60 -3.86
C ASP A 102 -26.59 -18.44 -4.24
N ALA A 103 -25.87 -18.95 -3.25
CA ALA A 103 -24.61 -19.67 -3.34
C ALA A 103 -23.43 -18.87 -3.92
N VAL A 104 -23.51 -17.53 -3.94
CA VAL A 104 -22.43 -16.63 -4.34
C VAL A 104 -21.97 -15.81 -3.13
N ALA A 105 -20.67 -15.54 -3.03
CA ALA A 105 -20.15 -14.68 -1.97
C ALA A 105 -20.66 -13.24 -2.16
N ASP A 106 -21.11 -12.63 -1.06
CA ASP A 106 -21.68 -11.28 -1.09
C ASP A 106 -20.63 -10.20 -0.85
N THR A 107 -20.82 -9.04 -1.48
CA THR A 107 -20.06 -7.82 -1.18
C THR A 107 -20.93 -6.85 -0.41
N VAL A 108 -20.53 -6.53 0.81
CA VAL A 108 -21.23 -5.57 1.68
C VAL A 108 -20.35 -4.35 1.89
N ARG A 109 -20.89 -3.16 1.63
CA ARG A 109 -20.19 -1.89 1.85
C ARG A 109 -20.99 -0.98 2.76
N TYR A 110 -20.38 -0.53 3.85
CA TYR A 110 -20.90 0.59 4.64
C TYR A 110 -20.14 1.86 4.26
N SER A 111 -20.86 2.97 4.12
CA SER A 111 -20.23 4.26 3.83
C SER A 111 -21.05 5.42 4.40
N TRP A 112 -20.35 6.42 4.92
CA TRP A 112 -20.91 7.68 5.37
C TRP A 112 -20.17 8.86 4.73
N SER A 113 -20.89 9.91 4.35
CA SER A 113 -20.32 11.06 3.62
C SER A 113 -19.36 11.90 4.47
N GLY A 114 -19.41 11.78 5.80
CA GLY A 114 -18.72 12.68 6.70
C GLY A 114 -19.49 13.95 7.05
N THR A 115 -20.67 14.15 6.47
CA THR A 115 -21.51 15.32 6.74
C THR A 115 -22.55 14.96 7.80
N SER A 116 -22.59 15.70 8.91
CA SER A 116 -23.58 15.47 9.98
C SER A 116 -25.01 15.55 9.42
N GLY A 117 -25.86 14.62 9.85
CA GLY A 117 -27.26 14.49 9.42
C GLY A 117 -27.46 13.67 8.15
N TYR A 118 -26.39 13.36 7.40
CA TYR A 118 -26.48 12.50 6.22
C TYR A 118 -26.58 11.02 6.62
N PRO A 119 -27.20 10.17 5.78
CA PRO A 119 -27.41 8.79 6.12
C PRO A 119 -26.13 7.95 6.13
N LEU A 120 -26.10 6.91 6.97
CA LEU A 120 -25.19 5.79 6.80
C LEU A 120 -25.81 4.83 5.76
N VAL A 121 -25.07 4.56 4.70
CA VAL A 121 -25.54 3.74 3.57
C VAL A 121 -24.87 2.38 3.65
N ARG A 122 -25.68 1.32 3.55
CA ARG A 122 -25.24 -0.05 3.33
C ARG A 122 -25.52 -0.43 1.87
N ALA A 123 -24.53 -0.86 1.14
CA ALA A 123 -24.68 -1.45 -0.19
C ALA A 123 -24.42 -2.95 -0.13
N LEU A 124 -25.34 -3.76 -0.67
CA LEU A 124 -25.19 -5.21 -0.82
C LEU A 124 -25.20 -5.55 -2.31
N ASN A 125 -24.10 -6.10 -2.82
CA ASN A 125 -23.92 -6.40 -4.25
C ASN A 125 -24.25 -5.20 -5.15
N GLY A 126 -23.91 -3.99 -4.70
CA GLY A 126 -24.19 -2.72 -5.38
C GLY A 126 -25.55 -2.08 -5.08
N ALA A 127 -26.53 -2.82 -4.53
CA ALA A 127 -27.82 -2.29 -4.14
C ALA A 127 -27.71 -1.51 -2.81
N SER A 128 -27.99 -0.21 -2.85
CA SER A 128 -27.80 0.70 -1.69
C SER A 128 -29.08 0.92 -0.90
N LEU A 129 -28.99 0.89 0.42
CA LEU A 129 -30.05 1.16 1.38
C LEU A 129 -29.53 2.05 2.53
N ASN A 130 -30.28 3.08 2.90
CA ASN A 130 -30.00 3.86 4.10
C ASN A 130 -30.33 2.99 5.33
N VAL A 131 -29.31 2.58 6.08
CA VAL A 131 -29.50 1.82 7.32
C VAL A 131 -29.71 2.73 8.52
N LEU A 132 -29.17 3.95 8.45
CA LEU A 132 -29.41 5.01 9.42
C LEU A 132 -29.70 6.30 8.66
N GLU A 133 -30.90 6.86 8.80
CA GLU A 133 -31.35 8.03 8.01
C GLU A 133 -30.54 9.30 8.30
N SER A 134 -30.09 9.47 9.54
CA SER A 134 -29.28 10.62 9.97
C SER A 134 -28.17 10.16 10.89
N CYS A 135 -26.94 10.27 10.42
CA CYS A 135 -25.72 9.97 11.15
C CYS A 135 -24.98 11.28 11.46
N ASN A 136 -24.63 11.51 12.72
CA ASN A 136 -23.82 12.67 13.13
C ASN A 136 -22.32 12.38 12.95
N HIS A 137 -21.92 11.17 13.32
CA HIS A 137 -20.54 10.73 13.26
C HIS A 137 -20.50 9.21 13.05
N PHE A 138 -19.66 8.76 12.11
CA PHE A 138 -19.32 7.36 11.91
C PHE A 138 -17.81 7.28 11.78
N ALA A 139 -17.20 6.49 12.67
CA ALA A 139 -15.78 6.25 12.69
C ALA A 139 -15.48 4.76 12.83
N LEU A 140 -14.56 4.28 12.01
CA LEU A 140 -14.01 2.94 12.07
C LEU A 140 -12.53 3.01 12.44
N SER A 141 -12.06 2.06 13.24
CA SER A 141 -10.62 1.83 13.44
C SER A 141 -10.31 0.35 13.57
N ALA A 142 -9.20 -0.13 13.02
CA ALA A 142 -8.79 -1.53 13.09
C ALA A 142 -7.64 -1.75 14.09
N LEU A 143 -7.64 -2.94 14.68
CA LEU A 143 -6.50 -3.52 15.38
C LEU A 143 -5.87 -4.59 14.48
N LEU A 144 -4.61 -4.41 14.13
CA LEU A 144 -3.84 -5.40 13.38
C LEU A 144 -3.23 -6.44 14.30
N GLU A 145 -3.34 -7.70 13.90
CA GLU A 145 -2.64 -8.84 14.48
C GLU A 145 -1.59 -9.35 13.48
N ASN A 146 -0.41 -9.70 14.03
CA ASN A 146 0.75 -10.19 13.28
C ASN A 146 1.15 -9.28 12.12
N PRO A 147 1.37 -7.97 12.36
CA PRO A 147 1.74 -7.09 11.27
C PRO A 147 3.17 -7.42 10.82
N VAL A 148 3.34 -7.69 9.53
CA VAL A 148 4.64 -7.90 8.88
C VAL A 148 5.10 -6.55 8.38
N GLU A 149 6.21 -6.06 8.91
CA GLU A 149 6.79 -4.79 8.48
C GLU A 149 7.36 -4.91 7.06
N GLU A 150 7.13 -3.91 6.22
CA GLU A 150 7.79 -3.77 4.93
C GLU A 150 9.27 -3.50 5.19
N ILE A 151 10.08 -4.47 4.76
CA ILE A 151 11.52 -4.40 4.83
C ILE A 151 12.03 -3.84 3.50
N THR A 152 12.57 -2.64 3.54
CA THR A 152 13.39 -2.14 2.44
C THR A 152 14.85 -2.45 2.73
N THR A 153 15.51 -3.10 1.78
CA THR A 153 16.97 -3.17 1.79
C THR A 153 17.52 -1.80 1.37
N PRO A 154 18.38 -1.18 2.18
CA PRO A 154 18.98 0.09 1.82
C PRO A 154 19.83 -0.09 0.56
N THR A 155 19.68 0.85 -0.37
CA THR A 155 20.50 0.93 -1.58
C THR A 155 21.31 2.22 -1.56
N THR A 156 22.47 2.21 -2.20
CA THR A 156 23.21 3.44 -2.46
C THR A 156 22.56 4.24 -3.58
N ASP A 157 22.93 5.51 -3.73
CA ASP A 157 22.70 6.23 -4.98
C ASP A 157 23.42 5.53 -6.16
N VAL A 158 23.06 5.93 -7.38
CA VAL A 158 23.80 5.49 -8.57
C VAL A 158 25.19 6.10 -8.54
N ILE A 159 26.20 5.24 -8.40
CA ILE A 159 27.61 5.60 -8.33
C ILE A 159 28.41 4.91 -9.44
N VAL A 160 29.62 5.40 -9.68
CA VAL A 160 30.61 4.70 -10.51
C VAL A 160 31.13 3.50 -9.72
N MET A 161 30.78 2.29 -10.16
CA MET A 161 31.17 1.05 -9.49
C MET A 161 32.52 0.53 -9.97
N ALA A 162 32.88 0.82 -11.22
CA ALA A 162 34.17 0.51 -11.80
C ALA A 162 34.48 1.48 -12.92
N TYR A 163 35.75 1.84 -13.09
CA TYR A 163 36.19 2.68 -14.21
C TYR A 163 37.65 2.41 -14.54
N HIS A 164 38.00 2.59 -15.81
CA HIS A 164 39.38 2.51 -16.28
C HIS A 164 39.66 3.68 -17.23
N ASP A 165 39.73 4.88 -16.66
CA ASP A 165 40.05 6.13 -17.37
C ASP A 165 41.07 7.02 -16.62
N GLY A 166 41.75 6.49 -15.60
CA GLY A 166 42.60 7.28 -14.69
C GLY A 166 43.92 7.78 -15.27
N TYR A 167 44.16 7.66 -16.58
CA TYR A 167 45.45 7.99 -17.16
C TYR A 167 45.60 9.50 -17.43
N PRO A 168 46.74 10.12 -17.10
CA PRO A 168 47.02 11.52 -17.38
C PRO A 168 46.77 11.89 -18.86
N LEU A 169 46.34 13.12 -19.13
CA LEU A 169 46.04 13.64 -20.47
C LEU A 169 47.18 13.51 -21.52
N ALA A 170 48.39 13.11 -21.11
CA ALA A 170 49.54 12.89 -21.97
C ALA A 170 49.52 11.55 -22.73
N TYR A 171 48.61 10.63 -22.40
CA TYR A 171 48.54 9.32 -23.08
C TYR A 171 47.65 9.38 -24.33
N THR A 172 48.22 8.98 -25.46
CA THR A 172 47.48 8.88 -26.72
C THR A 172 46.55 7.68 -26.65
N ALA A 173 45.24 7.93 -26.56
CA ALA A 173 44.23 6.90 -26.69
C ALA A 173 44.45 6.15 -28.00
N ARG A 174 44.67 4.84 -27.91
CA ARG A 174 44.76 3.96 -29.07
C ARG A 174 43.37 3.43 -29.39
N SER A 175 43.16 3.03 -30.63
CA SER A 175 41.88 2.51 -31.08
C SER A 175 41.99 1.10 -31.63
N ILE A 176 40.89 0.36 -31.52
CA ILE A 176 40.77 -0.94 -32.17
C ILE A 176 39.40 -1.10 -32.78
N ASN A 177 39.38 -1.69 -33.97
CA ASN A 177 38.16 -2.02 -34.69
C ASN A 177 37.49 -3.25 -34.09
N ILE A 178 36.19 -3.13 -33.82
CA ILE A 178 35.32 -4.22 -33.43
C ILE A 178 34.74 -4.88 -34.68
N SER A 179 34.86 -6.21 -34.74
CA SER A 179 34.38 -7.02 -35.86
C SER A 179 33.61 -8.26 -35.41
N THR A 180 33.18 -9.11 -36.36
CA THR A 180 32.53 -10.40 -36.08
C THR A 180 33.44 -11.39 -35.35
N THR A 181 34.74 -11.31 -35.58
CA THR A 181 35.74 -12.20 -34.99
C THR A 181 36.57 -11.52 -33.93
N THR A 182 36.70 -10.19 -33.99
CA THR A 182 37.53 -9.41 -33.08
C THR A 182 36.68 -8.68 -32.06
N TRP A 183 36.66 -9.20 -30.83
CA TRP A 183 35.92 -8.59 -29.71
C TRP A 183 36.90 -8.13 -28.64
N TYR A 184 36.46 -7.17 -27.85
CA TYR A 184 37.20 -6.64 -26.72
C TYR A 184 36.32 -6.65 -25.49
N GLY A 185 36.89 -6.92 -24.34
CA GLY A 185 36.18 -6.80 -23.09
C GLY A 185 37.11 -6.60 -21.92
N GLN A 186 36.54 -6.15 -20.82
CA GLN A 186 37.27 -5.97 -19.57
C GLN A 186 36.40 -6.43 -18.42
N THR A 187 37.01 -7.21 -17.54
CA THR A 187 36.38 -7.65 -16.31
C THR A 187 36.53 -6.59 -15.24
N PHE A 188 35.50 -6.42 -14.42
CA PHE A 188 35.54 -5.60 -13.24
C PHE A 188 34.85 -6.34 -12.09
N THR A 189 35.28 -6.05 -10.87
CA THR A 189 34.74 -6.67 -9.65
C THR A 189 34.42 -5.55 -8.67
N PRO A 190 33.20 -5.00 -8.73
CA PRO A 190 32.76 -4.02 -7.74
C PRO A 190 32.81 -4.63 -6.35
N SER A 191 33.34 -3.86 -5.41
CA SER A 191 33.29 -4.17 -3.99
C SER A 191 32.90 -2.92 -3.24
N TYR A 192 31.98 -3.07 -2.31
CA TYR A 192 31.56 -2.01 -1.40
C TYR A 192 31.39 -2.62 -0.01
N THR A 193 31.89 -1.93 1.00
CA THR A 193 31.76 -2.35 2.39
C THR A 193 30.29 -2.45 2.75
N ASP A 194 29.91 -3.53 3.42
CA ASP A 194 28.52 -3.82 3.79
C ASP A 194 27.58 -4.07 2.60
N ALA A 195 28.05 -4.22 1.36
CA ALA A 195 27.17 -4.65 0.27
C ALA A 195 26.92 -6.16 0.25
N VAL A 196 25.70 -6.57 -0.06
CA VAL A 196 25.32 -7.98 -0.32
C VAL A 196 25.30 -8.27 -1.81
N SER A 197 24.86 -7.29 -2.61
CA SER A 197 24.81 -7.37 -4.07
C SER A 197 25.06 -6.00 -4.68
N TYR A 198 25.32 -5.97 -5.98
CA TYR A 198 25.36 -4.75 -6.77
C TYR A 198 24.55 -4.91 -8.06
N THR A 199 24.08 -3.79 -8.58
CA THR A 199 23.24 -3.75 -9.78
C THR A 199 23.82 -2.77 -10.79
N VAL A 200 24.20 -3.26 -11.97
CA VAL A 200 24.69 -2.42 -13.07
C VAL A 200 23.51 -1.84 -13.86
N SER A 201 23.44 -0.52 -13.92
CA SER A 201 22.37 0.21 -14.63
C SER A 201 22.83 0.75 -15.98
N SER A 202 24.08 1.21 -16.10
CA SER A 202 24.63 1.66 -17.38
C SER A 202 26.15 1.48 -17.46
N VAL A 203 26.65 1.43 -18.69
CA VAL A 203 28.09 1.45 -18.97
C VAL A 203 28.36 2.54 -19.98
N PHE A 204 29.29 3.44 -19.68
CA PHE A 204 29.82 4.40 -20.63
C PHE A 204 31.10 3.84 -21.24
N LEU A 205 31.21 3.90 -22.57
CA LEU A 205 32.42 3.52 -23.30
C LEU A 205 32.89 4.69 -24.15
N TYR A 206 34.20 4.88 -24.23
CA TYR A 206 34.80 5.86 -25.13
C TYR A 206 34.95 5.25 -26.52
N VAL A 207 34.00 5.57 -27.40
CA VAL A 207 33.84 4.90 -28.70
C VAL A 207 33.70 5.91 -29.83
N ARG A 208 33.91 5.41 -31.05
CA ARG A 208 33.50 6.10 -32.28
C ARG A 208 33.11 5.07 -33.34
N ARG A 209 32.52 5.56 -34.41
CA ARG A 209 32.31 4.84 -35.65
C ARG A 209 33.66 4.41 -36.26
N SER A 210 33.70 3.21 -36.84
CA SER A 210 34.93 2.70 -37.46
C SER A 210 35.41 3.58 -38.62
N THR A 211 36.73 3.79 -38.70
CA THR A 211 37.42 4.50 -39.78
C THR A 211 38.10 3.56 -40.77
N GLY A 212 38.13 2.26 -40.48
CA GLY A 212 38.81 1.25 -41.29
C GLY A 212 38.06 0.80 -42.56
N GLY A 213 36.82 1.25 -42.75
CA GLY A 213 35.96 0.88 -43.88
C GLY A 213 34.56 1.50 -43.76
N THR A 214 33.64 1.11 -44.65
CA THR A 214 32.24 1.57 -44.56
C THR A 214 31.57 0.96 -43.33
N PRO A 215 31.13 1.78 -42.35
CA PRO A 215 30.49 1.28 -41.14
C PRO A 215 29.19 0.53 -41.50
N SER A 216 29.07 -0.70 -41.02
CA SER A 216 27.90 -1.55 -41.30
C SER A 216 27.62 -2.48 -40.12
N GLY A 217 26.40 -3.03 -40.07
CA GLY A 217 25.97 -3.93 -39.01
C GLY A 217 25.68 -3.24 -37.68
N GLU A 218 25.86 -3.98 -36.61
CA GLU A 218 25.51 -3.62 -35.24
C GLU A 218 26.74 -3.69 -34.35
N PHE A 219 26.90 -2.67 -33.52
CA PHE A 219 27.81 -2.64 -32.39
C PHE A 219 27.04 -3.05 -31.13
N LYS A 220 27.54 -4.08 -30.45
CA LYS A 220 26.86 -4.68 -29.30
C LYS A 220 27.74 -4.58 -28.07
N VAL A 221 27.15 -4.09 -26.98
CA VAL A 221 27.78 -4.05 -25.66
C VAL A 221 27.02 -5.00 -24.76
N SER A 222 27.72 -5.98 -24.21
CA SER A 222 27.13 -6.99 -23.34
C SER A 222 27.82 -7.00 -21.99
N LEU A 223 27.03 -7.22 -20.94
CA LEU A 223 27.52 -7.66 -19.65
C LEU A 223 27.53 -9.19 -19.66
N GLN A 224 28.66 -9.79 -19.32
CA GLN A 224 28.84 -11.25 -19.31
C GLN A 224 29.37 -11.72 -17.96
N ARG A 225 29.09 -12.97 -17.60
CA ARG A 225 29.77 -13.64 -16.48
C ARG A 225 31.25 -13.83 -16.82
N VAL A 226 32.08 -13.92 -15.78
CA VAL A 226 33.51 -14.24 -15.90
C VAL A 226 33.69 -15.74 -15.69
N ALA A 227 34.56 -16.38 -16.50
CA ALA A 227 34.85 -17.79 -16.37
C ALA A 227 35.61 -18.06 -15.05
N SER A 228 35.15 -19.07 -14.30
CA SER A 228 35.67 -19.39 -12.95
C SER A 228 37.19 -19.57 -12.93
N GLY A 229 37.84 -18.96 -11.93
CA GLY A 229 39.29 -19.00 -11.76
C GLY A 229 40.09 -18.22 -12.82
N THR A 230 39.42 -17.44 -13.67
CA THR A 230 40.04 -16.60 -14.71
C THR A 230 39.49 -15.18 -14.67
N VAL A 231 39.99 -14.33 -15.56
CA VAL A 231 39.48 -12.99 -15.85
C VAL A 231 38.98 -12.87 -17.29
N ASN A 232 38.61 -14.00 -17.88
CA ASN A 232 38.09 -14.03 -19.23
C ASN A 232 36.55 -14.04 -19.18
N PRO A 233 35.87 -13.32 -20.09
CA PRO A 233 34.43 -13.49 -20.26
C PRO A 233 34.09 -14.96 -20.54
N SER A 234 33.06 -15.51 -19.89
CA SER A 234 32.64 -16.90 -20.07
C SER A 234 31.84 -17.13 -21.36
N GLY A 235 31.38 -16.05 -22.01
CA GLY A 235 30.39 -16.10 -23.10
C GLY A 235 28.94 -16.13 -22.63
N THR A 236 28.68 -16.32 -21.31
CA THR A 236 27.33 -16.25 -20.75
C THR A 236 26.90 -14.79 -20.63
N VAL A 237 26.05 -14.35 -21.54
CA VAL A 237 25.50 -12.98 -21.57
C VAL A 237 24.45 -12.80 -20.48
N LEU A 238 24.65 -11.83 -19.60
CA LEU A 238 23.68 -11.36 -18.60
C LEU A 238 22.65 -10.45 -19.25
N GLN A 239 23.12 -9.47 -20.02
CA GLN A 239 22.30 -8.58 -20.83
C GLN A 239 23.13 -7.97 -21.96
N GLU A 240 22.48 -7.56 -23.05
CA GLU A 240 23.11 -6.93 -24.20
C GLU A 240 22.32 -5.69 -24.65
N VAL A 241 23.06 -4.66 -25.04
CA VAL A 241 22.56 -3.45 -25.70
C VAL A 241 23.10 -3.43 -27.13
N VAL A 242 22.22 -3.15 -28.09
CA VAL A 242 22.53 -3.15 -29.51
C VAL A 242 22.37 -1.75 -30.07
N VAL A 243 23.39 -1.26 -30.77
CA VAL A 243 23.40 0.04 -31.47
C VAL A 243 23.83 -0.18 -32.91
N ARG A 244 23.22 0.49 -33.89
CA ARG A 244 23.68 0.37 -35.29
C ARG A 244 25.05 1.03 -35.43
N ALA A 245 25.93 0.45 -36.24
CA ALA A 245 27.27 1.00 -36.51
C ALA A 245 27.23 2.45 -36.99
N THR A 246 26.19 2.83 -37.73
CA THR A 246 25.94 4.19 -38.22
C THR A 246 25.54 5.17 -37.13
N ASP A 247 25.01 4.70 -36.01
CA ASP A 247 24.50 5.56 -34.94
C ASP A 247 25.61 5.93 -33.94
N LEU A 248 26.77 5.26 -34.03
CA LEU A 248 27.96 5.65 -33.28
C LEU A 248 28.51 7.00 -33.76
N PRO A 249 29.07 7.82 -32.84
CA PRO A 249 29.59 9.14 -33.17
C PRO A 249 30.79 9.06 -34.13
N THR A 250 30.93 10.03 -35.03
CA THR A 250 32.06 10.08 -35.98
C THR A 250 33.37 10.51 -35.32
N ALA A 251 33.29 11.27 -34.23
CA ALA A 251 34.40 11.61 -33.36
C ALA A 251 34.40 10.74 -32.10
N TRP A 252 35.53 10.67 -31.42
CA TRP A 252 35.62 10.02 -30.12
C TRP A 252 34.72 10.71 -29.09
N GLY A 253 33.91 9.93 -28.40
CA GLY A 253 33.04 10.43 -27.34
C GLY A 253 32.62 9.33 -26.38
N TRP A 254 32.19 9.73 -25.20
CA TRP A 254 31.56 8.84 -24.24
C TRP A 254 30.13 8.55 -24.67
N VAL A 255 29.81 7.28 -24.90
CA VAL A 255 28.47 6.81 -25.24
C VAL A 255 27.95 5.94 -24.12
N GLU A 256 26.74 6.25 -23.64
CA GLU A 256 26.04 5.48 -22.61
C GLU A 256 25.31 4.28 -23.23
N PHE A 257 25.49 3.11 -22.62
CA PHE A 257 24.74 1.90 -22.91
C PHE A 257 23.92 1.53 -21.67
N LYS A 258 22.59 1.69 -21.75
CA LYS A 258 21.66 1.46 -20.63
C LYS A 258 21.23 0.01 -20.54
N PHE A 259 21.35 -0.56 -19.35
CA PHE A 259 20.94 -1.92 -19.00
C PHE A 259 19.65 -1.88 -18.16
N GLY A 260 18.95 -3.00 -18.12
CA GLY A 260 17.70 -3.18 -17.37
C GLY A 260 17.94 -3.59 -15.92
N ASN A 261 18.97 -3.02 -15.28
CA ASN A 261 19.41 -3.35 -13.92
C ASN A 261 19.88 -4.81 -13.76
N VAL A 262 21.13 -5.08 -14.15
CA VAL A 262 21.74 -6.41 -14.00
C VAL A 262 22.32 -6.59 -12.60
N THR A 263 21.74 -7.48 -11.80
CA THR A 263 22.15 -7.72 -10.40
C THR A 263 23.09 -8.93 -10.27
N LEU A 264 24.16 -8.75 -9.49
CA LEU A 264 25.19 -9.74 -9.19
C LEU A 264 25.54 -9.71 -7.70
N ASN A 265 26.10 -10.80 -7.18
CA ASN A 265 26.51 -10.84 -5.76
C ASN A 265 27.69 -9.88 -5.50
N ASN A 266 27.84 -9.40 -4.27
CA ASN A 266 29.01 -8.59 -3.91
C ASN A 266 30.30 -9.39 -4.14
N ASN A 267 31.34 -8.74 -4.68
CA ASN A 267 32.59 -9.34 -5.13
C ASN A 267 32.46 -10.34 -6.30
N GLU A 268 31.27 -10.52 -6.89
CA GLU A 268 31.15 -11.24 -8.14
C GLU A 268 31.68 -10.39 -9.30
N SER A 269 32.44 -11.00 -10.20
CA SER A 269 33.01 -10.29 -11.35
C SER A 269 32.09 -10.31 -12.55
N ALA A 270 31.98 -9.20 -13.25
CA ALA A 270 31.32 -9.08 -14.55
C ALA A 270 32.33 -8.65 -15.62
N ALA A 271 32.04 -8.96 -16.88
CA ALA A 271 32.79 -8.47 -18.02
C ALA A 271 31.93 -7.56 -18.89
N VAL A 272 32.42 -6.36 -19.21
CA VAL A 272 31.89 -5.56 -20.32
C VAL A 272 32.53 -6.10 -21.59
N VAL A 273 31.74 -6.50 -22.59
CA VAL A 273 32.23 -7.04 -23.86
C VAL A 273 31.61 -6.30 -25.04
N CYS A 274 32.45 -5.74 -25.91
CA CYS A 274 32.10 -5.08 -27.16
C CYS A 274 32.31 -6.04 -28.33
N ARG A 275 31.24 -6.31 -29.11
CA ARG A 275 31.26 -7.19 -30.29
C ARG A 275 30.52 -6.59 -31.48
N GLY A 276 30.90 -7.01 -32.68
CA GLY A 276 30.32 -6.50 -33.93
C GLY A 276 29.64 -7.59 -34.74
N THR A 277 28.67 -7.22 -35.60
CA THR A 277 28.06 -8.14 -36.58
C THR A 277 28.61 -7.98 -38.00
N ALA A 278 29.54 -7.05 -38.23
CA ALA A 278 30.25 -6.85 -39.50
C ALA A 278 31.74 -6.57 -39.24
N ALA A 279 32.54 -6.43 -40.31
CA ALA A 279 33.99 -6.20 -40.19
C ALA A 279 34.36 -4.82 -39.59
N TYR A 280 33.52 -3.81 -39.80
CA TYR A 280 33.76 -2.42 -39.40
C TYR A 280 32.52 -1.86 -38.70
N THR A 281 32.29 -2.22 -37.44
CA THR A 281 31.10 -1.78 -36.69
C THR A 281 31.36 -0.52 -35.88
N GLY A 282 32.47 -0.49 -35.15
CA GLY A 282 32.87 0.63 -34.31
C GLY A 282 34.32 0.47 -33.86
N GLU A 283 34.88 1.53 -33.31
CA GLU A 283 36.17 1.51 -32.64
C GLU A 283 35.98 1.81 -31.16
N VAL A 284 36.66 1.03 -30.32
CA VAL A 284 36.77 1.28 -28.88
C VAL A 284 38.13 1.85 -28.57
N ALA A 285 38.18 2.81 -27.66
CA ALA A 285 39.44 3.35 -27.18
C ALA A 285 39.98 2.53 -26.01
N TYR A 286 41.31 2.39 -25.99
CA TYR A 286 42.03 1.80 -24.87
C TYR A 286 43.27 2.62 -24.57
N ASN A 287 43.71 2.53 -23.32
CA ASN A 287 44.99 3.07 -22.86
C ASN A 287 46.04 1.96 -22.94
N ASP A 288 47.27 2.31 -23.30
CA ASP A 288 48.40 1.39 -23.46
C ASP A 288 49.58 1.94 -22.64
N THR A 289 49.88 1.34 -21.49
CA THR A 289 50.90 1.87 -20.57
C THR A 289 52.09 0.94 -20.45
N VAL A 290 53.13 1.16 -21.24
CA VAL A 290 54.28 0.23 -21.31
C VAL A 290 55.08 0.11 -19.98
N SER A 291 54.78 0.87 -18.92
CA SER A 291 55.68 0.94 -17.75
C SER A 291 55.07 1.16 -16.36
N ILE A 292 53.77 0.95 -16.14
CA ILE A 292 53.22 1.14 -14.78
C ILE A 292 52.51 -0.12 -14.30
N ASP A 293 53.20 -0.87 -13.45
CA ASP A 293 52.64 -1.95 -12.63
C ASP A 293 51.74 -1.37 -11.53
N TRP A 294 50.68 -0.67 -11.92
CA TRP A 294 49.63 -0.35 -10.95
C TRP A 294 48.87 -1.63 -10.61
N ASN A 295 48.61 -1.78 -9.32
CA ASN A 295 48.02 -2.93 -8.67
C ASN A 295 46.51 -3.07 -8.98
N ASP A 296 46.07 -2.78 -10.22
CA ASP A 296 44.69 -2.93 -10.71
C ASP A 296 44.29 -4.42 -10.86
N GLY A 297 45.08 -5.33 -10.28
CA GLY A 297 44.86 -6.76 -10.31
C GLY A 297 44.90 -7.34 -11.72
N GLN A 298 44.17 -8.45 -11.91
CA GLN A 298 44.08 -9.15 -13.19
C GLN A 298 43.01 -8.57 -14.14
N GLN A 299 42.35 -7.47 -13.75
CA GLN A 299 41.20 -6.84 -14.43
C GLN A 299 41.62 -5.96 -15.62
N ARG A 300 42.36 -6.55 -16.57
CA ARG A 300 42.88 -5.87 -17.76
C ARG A 300 42.03 -6.14 -18.99
N MET A 301 42.16 -5.30 -20.01
CA MET A 301 41.50 -5.51 -21.30
C MET A 301 41.91 -6.85 -21.91
N ARG A 302 40.91 -7.64 -22.29
CA ARG A 302 41.03 -8.89 -23.04
C ARG A 302 40.49 -8.70 -24.44
N TYR A 303 41.04 -9.47 -25.38
CA TYR A 303 40.54 -9.51 -26.74
C TYR A 303 40.48 -10.93 -27.26
N THR A 304 39.62 -11.13 -28.25
CA THR A 304 39.49 -12.38 -28.99
C THR A 304 39.59 -12.07 -30.46
N THR A 305 40.11 -13.00 -31.25
CA THR A 305 40.12 -12.94 -32.73
C THR A 305 39.34 -14.09 -33.35
N ASN A 306 38.63 -14.86 -32.52
CA ASN A 306 37.85 -16.04 -32.90
C ASN A 306 36.47 -16.05 -32.20
N SER A 307 35.82 -14.88 -32.17
CA SER A 307 34.43 -14.73 -31.70
C SER A 307 34.23 -15.23 -30.27
N GLY A 308 35.17 -14.92 -29.37
CA GLY A 308 35.05 -15.20 -27.94
C GLY A 308 35.43 -16.62 -27.52
N THR A 309 35.91 -17.45 -28.44
CA THR A 309 36.35 -18.81 -28.12
C THR A 309 37.64 -18.80 -27.30
N ASN A 310 38.62 -17.97 -27.69
CA ASN A 310 39.85 -17.75 -26.95
C ASN A 310 40.03 -16.27 -26.65
N TRP A 311 40.47 -15.97 -25.42
CA TRP A 311 40.76 -14.62 -24.95
C TRP A 311 42.26 -14.44 -24.70
N TYR A 312 42.78 -13.30 -25.14
CA TYR A 312 44.18 -12.91 -25.09
C TYR A 312 44.33 -11.55 -24.37
N PRO A 313 45.49 -11.28 -23.76
CA PRO A 313 46.60 -12.22 -23.50
C PRO A 313 46.14 -13.35 -22.58
N THR A 314 46.80 -14.52 -22.60
CA THR A 314 46.37 -15.65 -21.75
C THR A 314 46.81 -15.47 -20.30
N LEU A 315 47.99 -14.89 -20.01
CA LEU A 315 48.43 -14.45 -18.68
C LEU A 315 49.53 -13.34 -18.78
N PHE A 316 49.59 -12.44 -17.80
CA PHE A 316 50.69 -11.49 -17.46
C PHE A 316 51.29 -10.53 -18.53
N GLN A 317 50.80 -10.50 -19.76
CA GLN A 317 51.39 -9.66 -20.80
C GLN A 317 50.37 -8.82 -21.55
N GLN A 318 50.04 -7.67 -20.96
CA GLN A 318 49.85 -6.36 -21.61
C GLN A 318 49.19 -5.42 -20.61
N THR A 319 49.49 -4.15 -20.75
CA THR A 319 49.14 -3.02 -19.88
C THR A 319 48.05 -2.17 -20.53
N LYS A 320 47.04 -2.87 -21.07
CA LYS A 320 45.97 -2.25 -21.83
C LYS A 320 44.69 -2.26 -21.03
N ASP A 321 44.05 -1.10 -20.97
CA ASP A 321 42.77 -0.91 -20.31
C ASP A 321 41.77 -0.26 -21.26
N LEU A 322 40.61 -0.90 -21.38
CA LEU A 322 39.45 -0.37 -22.07
C LEU A 322 38.96 0.87 -21.33
N ARG A 323 38.68 1.95 -22.06
CA ARG A 323 38.15 3.18 -21.47
C ARG A 323 36.65 3.05 -21.23
N PHE A 324 36.28 2.75 -19.98
CA PHE A 324 34.88 2.62 -19.58
C PHE A 324 34.59 3.16 -18.18
N TYR A 325 33.31 3.44 -17.93
CA TYR A 325 32.73 3.63 -16.60
C TYR A 325 31.50 2.74 -16.46
N ALA A 326 31.43 1.90 -15.44
CA ALA A 326 30.24 1.15 -15.08
C ALA A 326 29.52 1.85 -13.93
N TYR A 327 28.25 2.19 -14.15
CA TYR A 327 27.37 2.83 -13.18
C TYR A 327 26.35 1.85 -12.65
N GLY A 328 25.96 2.06 -11.40
CA GLY A 328 25.00 1.21 -10.72
C GLY A 328 24.89 1.56 -9.24
N PHE A 329 24.25 0.69 -8.48
CA PHE A 329 24.08 0.89 -7.04
C PHE A 329 24.31 -0.43 -6.30
N PHE A 330 24.67 -0.33 -5.03
CA PHE A 330 24.85 -1.47 -4.14
C PHE A 330 23.60 -1.67 -3.28
N THR A 331 23.24 -2.93 -3.06
CA THR A 331 22.28 -3.31 -2.01
C THR A 331 23.08 -3.61 -0.75
N LEU A 332 22.84 -2.86 0.31
CA LEU A 332 23.58 -2.96 1.57
C LEU A 332 22.99 -4.03 2.50
N SER A 333 23.82 -4.55 3.39
CA SER A 333 23.46 -5.48 4.44
C SER A 333 22.74 -4.70 5.53
N GLY A 334 21.49 -5.04 5.72
CA GLY A 334 20.62 -4.38 6.67
C GLY A 334 19.20 -4.38 6.14
N SER A 335 18.27 -4.53 7.05
CA SER A 335 16.86 -4.26 6.80
C SER A 335 16.49 -3.12 7.74
N THR A 336 16.23 -1.94 7.19
CA THR A 336 15.50 -0.94 7.95
C THR A 336 14.04 -1.22 7.70
N GLY A 337 13.32 -1.55 8.78
CA GLY A 337 11.88 -1.46 8.77
C GLY A 337 11.48 -0.07 8.32
N THR A 338 10.59 0.03 7.36
CA THR A 338 10.12 1.32 6.84
C THR A 338 9.20 2.05 7.83
N GLY A 339 8.83 1.40 8.94
CA GLY A 339 7.71 1.79 9.79
C GLY A 339 6.35 1.50 9.15
N LYS A 340 6.33 0.95 7.92
CA LYS A 340 5.12 0.54 7.20
C LYS A 340 4.96 -0.96 7.30
N TYR A 341 3.72 -1.42 7.26
CA TYR A 341 3.43 -2.85 7.27
C TYR A 341 3.08 -3.34 5.86
N GLU A 342 3.79 -4.35 5.38
CA GLU A 342 3.58 -5.02 4.10
C GLU A 342 2.30 -5.86 4.11
N SER A 343 2.02 -6.51 5.25
CA SER A 343 0.82 -7.32 5.42
C SER A 343 0.43 -7.46 6.89
N GLY A 344 -0.81 -7.87 7.13
CA GLY A 344 -1.31 -8.14 8.47
C GLY A 344 -2.69 -8.78 8.40
N THR A 345 -3.11 -9.35 9.53
CA THR A 345 -4.49 -9.82 9.71
C THR A 345 -5.25 -8.84 10.58
N ILE A 346 -6.51 -8.52 10.25
CA ILE A 346 -7.32 -7.67 11.14
C ILE A 346 -7.89 -8.55 12.26
N GLY A 347 -7.53 -8.25 13.51
CA GLY A 347 -8.06 -8.94 14.68
C GLY A 347 -9.43 -8.41 15.11
N SER A 348 -9.58 -7.08 15.13
CA SER A 348 -10.85 -6.43 15.45
C SER A 348 -11.05 -5.12 14.70
N VAL A 349 -12.32 -4.74 14.50
CA VAL A 349 -12.73 -3.42 14.03
C VAL A 349 -13.57 -2.75 15.11
N HIS A 350 -13.10 -1.61 15.58
CA HIS A 350 -13.86 -0.71 16.44
C HIS A 350 -14.79 0.15 15.59
N VAL A 351 -16.02 0.30 16.07
CA VAL A 351 -17.10 1.01 15.39
C VAL A 351 -17.66 2.02 16.38
N HIS A 352 -17.58 3.28 16.01
CA HIS A 352 -18.18 4.38 16.72
C HIS A 352 -19.29 5.00 15.85
N LEU A 353 -20.49 5.12 16.39
CA LEU A 353 -21.66 5.60 15.66
C LEU A 353 -22.48 6.56 16.51
N GLU A 354 -22.73 7.74 15.96
CA GLU A 354 -23.55 8.78 16.58
C GLU A 354 -24.76 9.14 15.73
N ARG A 355 -25.92 9.32 16.38
CA ARG A 355 -27.17 9.78 15.76
C ARG A 355 -27.73 10.99 16.51
N PRO A 356 -28.18 12.05 15.81
CA PRO A 356 -28.88 13.14 16.44
C PRO A 356 -30.32 12.73 16.81
N TYR A 357 -30.80 13.15 17.98
CA TYR A 357 -32.19 12.98 18.44
C TYR A 357 -32.63 14.17 19.30
N ASN A 358 -33.55 15.01 18.78
CA ASN A 358 -34.16 16.13 19.51
C ASN A 358 -33.17 17.04 20.28
N GLY A 359 -32.00 17.32 19.70
CA GLY A 359 -30.96 18.15 20.32
C GLY A 359 -30.01 17.40 21.26
N GLU A 360 -30.25 16.10 21.48
CA GLU A 360 -29.31 15.17 22.11
C GLU A 360 -28.58 14.34 21.03
N THR A 361 -27.43 13.76 21.38
CA THR A 361 -26.71 12.79 20.54
C THR A 361 -26.79 11.42 21.20
N LEU A 362 -27.26 10.43 20.45
CA LEU A 362 -27.20 9.02 20.84
C LEU A 362 -25.89 8.45 20.33
N VAL A 363 -25.05 7.94 21.22
CA VAL A 363 -23.71 7.43 20.92
C VAL A 363 -23.64 5.95 21.25
N THR A 364 -23.06 5.16 20.34
CA THR A 364 -22.75 3.76 20.57
C THR A 364 -21.33 3.43 20.09
N ASP A 365 -20.60 2.73 20.94
CA ASP A 365 -19.24 2.24 20.68
C ASP A 365 -19.22 0.72 20.84
N THR A 366 -18.60 0.02 19.88
CA THR A 366 -18.39 -1.43 19.97
C THR A 366 -17.11 -1.84 19.27
N ALA A 367 -16.58 -3.01 19.63
CA ALA A 367 -15.49 -3.66 18.93
C ALA A 367 -15.94 -5.03 18.45
N VAL A 368 -15.74 -5.31 17.17
CA VAL A 368 -16.09 -6.57 16.52
C VAL A 368 -14.81 -7.35 16.30
N ASN A 369 -14.70 -8.54 16.89
CA ASN A 369 -13.60 -9.45 16.58
C ASN A 369 -13.91 -10.20 15.29
N LEU A 370 -12.93 -10.30 14.38
CA LEU A 370 -13.10 -11.06 13.15
C LEU A 370 -12.68 -12.51 13.37
N LEU A 371 -13.61 -13.44 13.16
CA LEU A 371 -13.37 -14.87 13.37
C LEU A 371 -12.42 -15.44 12.32
N SER A 372 -12.52 -14.95 11.09
CA SER A 372 -11.74 -15.37 9.92
C SER A 372 -10.33 -14.78 9.86
N ARG A 373 -10.06 -13.71 10.64
CA ARG A 373 -8.81 -12.94 10.60
C ARG A 373 -8.37 -12.63 9.17
N PRO A 374 -9.19 -11.88 8.42
CA PRO A 374 -8.95 -11.69 6.99
C PRO A 374 -7.58 -11.05 6.75
N LEU A 375 -6.86 -11.57 5.77
CA LEU A 375 -5.63 -10.95 5.28
C LEU A 375 -6.00 -9.64 4.60
N LEU A 376 -5.23 -8.60 4.89
CA LEU A 376 -5.26 -7.37 4.10
C LEU A 376 -4.67 -7.65 2.72
N SER A 377 -5.48 -7.49 1.68
CA SER A 377 -5.04 -7.60 0.30
C SER A 377 -5.27 -6.28 -0.42
N GLY A 378 -4.20 -5.72 -0.99
CA GLY A 378 -4.28 -4.51 -1.82
C GLY A 378 -4.52 -3.19 -1.08
N MET A 379 -4.44 -3.17 0.25
CA MET A 379 -4.48 -1.93 1.06
C MET A 379 -3.13 -1.70 1.73
N SER A 380 -2.61 -0.47 1.64
CA SER A 380 -1.48 -0.05 2.46
C SER A 380 -1.96 0.19 3.89
N VAL A 381 -1.17 -0.23 4.86
CA VAL A 381 -1.51 0.01 6.28
C VAL A 381 -1.48 1.49 6.63
N ASP A 382 -0.73 2.32 5.88
CA ASP A 382 -0.72 3.77 6.05
C ASP A 382 -2.09 4.43 5.78
N ASP A 383 -2.92 3.79 4.94
CA ASP A 383 -4.25 4.28 4.57
C ASP A 383 -5.34 3.81 5.54
N MET A 384 -5.01 2.90 6.46
CA MET A 384 -5.97 2.32 7.38
C MET A 384 -6.12 3.18 8.64
N PRO A 385 -7.36 3.34 9.16
CA PRO A 385 -7.56 3.94 10.46
C PRO A 385 -7.11 2.97 11.55
N LEU A 386 -5.84 3.00 11.93
CA LEU A 386 -5.32 2.22 13.04
C LEU A 386 -5.64 2.89 14.38
N ARG A 387 -5.83 2.06 15.41
CA ARG A 387 -6.02 2.53 16.80
C ARG A 387 -4.69 2.70 17.54
#